data_AF-A0A142ER71-F1
#
_entry.id   AF-A0A142ER71-F1
#
_cell.length_a   1.000
_cell.length_b   1.000
_cell.length_c   1.000
_cell.angle_alpha   90.00
_cell.angle_beta   90.00
_cell.angle_gamma   90.00
#
_symmetry.space_group_name_H-M   'P 1'
#
loop_
_entity.id
_entity.type
_entity.pdbx_description
1 polymer ?
#
loop_
_entity_poly.entity_id
_entity_poly.type
_entity_poly.pdbx_seq_one_letter_code
_entity_poly.pdbx_strand_id
1 'polypeptide(L)'
;MKELLEDIIKPGSIRPIRNAIPKESEWLIKNAVFVRQEGSLIKVKYSDILWLKGDGNYTQLVTSTTSFSVRNILKDFDSILPASQFMRIHKSYMVQLDLIDEITLREVRIGTNWIPLGRTFHQKLVSGIQKLANSGD
;
A
#
# COMPACT_ATOMS: atom_id res chain seq x y z
N MET A 1 -6.58 32.02 -4.43
CA MET A 1 -6.24 31.42 -3.13
C MET A 1 -7.46 31.08 -2.26
N LYS A 2 -8.61 31.78 -2.38
CA LYS A 2 -9.86 31.41 -1.68
C LYS A 2 -10.59 30.19 -2.29
N GLU A 3 -10.45 29.92 -3.57
CA GLU A 3 -11.21 28.85 -4.26
C GLU A 3 -10.73 27.41 -4.01
N LEU A 4 -9.55 27.20 -3.40
CA LEU A 4 -8.98 25.86 -3.18
C LEU A 4 -9.28 25.27 -1.79
N LEU A 5 -9.72 26.09 -0.83
CA LEU A 5 -9.95 25.65 0.55
C LEU A 5 -11.39 25.18 0.79
N GLU A 6 -12.35 25.64 -0.02
CA GLU A 6 -13.78 25.38 0.19
C GLU A 6 -14.21 23.95 -0.20
N ASP A 7 -13.45 23.27 -1.07
CA ASP A 7 -13.76 21.89 -1.49
C ASP A 7 -13.24 20.81 -0.52
N ILE A 8 -12.39 21.17 0.46
CA ILE A 8 -11.80 20.23 1.42
C ILE A 8 -12.77 19.94 2.59
N ILE A 9 -13.77 20.80 2.82
CA ILE A 9 -14.63 20.80 4.02
C ILE A 9 -16.10 20.48 3.67
N LYS A 10 -16.36 19.56 2.73
CA LYS A 10 -17.71 18.98 2.56
C LYS A 10 -17.78 17.58 3.18
N PRO A 11 -18.52 17.39 4.28
CA PRO A 11 -18.73 16.04 4.83
C PRO A 11 -19.50 15.19 3.80
N GLY A 12 -18.90 14.07 3.39
CA GLY A 12 -19.54 13.09 2.51
C GLY A 12 -19.16 13.15 1.02
N SER A 13 -18.15 13.94 0.62
CA SER A 13 -17.61 13.92 -0.76
C SER A 13 -16.10 13.76 -0.78
N ILE A 14 -15.59 12.58 -0.40
CA ILE A 14 -14.21 12.22 -0.75
C ILE A 14 -14.22 11.86 -2.23
N ARG A 15 -14.15 12.87 -3.09
CA ARG A 15 -13.75 12.64 -4.49
C ARG A 15 -12.31 12.13 -4.44
N PRO A 16 -11.92 11.13 -5.24
CA PRO A 16 -10.53 10.76 -5.32
C PRO A 16 -9.76 12.01 -5.71
N ILE A 17 -8.76 12.38 -4.92
CA ILE A 17 -7.75 13.37 -5.29
C ILE A 17 -7.00 12.75 -6.46
N ARG A 18 -7.62 12.79 -7.65
CA ARG A 18 -7.24 11.97 -8.80
C ARG A 18 -5.95 12.44 -9.44
N ASN A 19 -5.45 13.63 -9.09
CA ASN A 19 -4.16 14.16 -9.52
C ASN A 19 -3.84 15.42 -8.72
N ALA A 20 -3.11 15.29 -7.62
CA ALA A 20 -2.22 16.33 -7.08
C ALA A 20 -1.60 15.81 -5.78
N ILE A 21 -0.63 14.89 -5.88
CA ILE A 21 0.53 15.11 -5.01
C ILE A 21 1.05 16.47 -5.46
N PRO A 22 1.09 17.52 -4.62
CA PRO A 22 1.62 18.80 -5.03
C PRO A 22 3.01 18.56 -5.57
N LYS A 23 3.21 18.79 -6.88
CA LYS A 23 4.39 18.31 -7.59
C LYS A 23 5.69 18.92 -7.04
N GLU A 24 5.58 20.01 -6.27
CA GLU A 24 6.61 20.54 -5.37
C GLU A 24 5.93 21.35 -4.25
N SER A 25 5.38 20.70 -3.21
CA SER A 25 5.32 21.42 -1.94
C SER A 25 6.69 21.31 -1.28
N GLU A 26 7.30 22.45 -0.94
CA GLU A 26 8.57 22.50 -0.18
C GLU A 26 8.51 21.66 1.11
N TRP A 27 7.30 21.44 1.63
CA TRP A 27 6.99 20.74 2.88
C TRP A 27 6.34 19.37 2.68
N LEU A 28 6.54 18.68 1.54
CA LEU A 28 6.07 17.31 1.37
C LEU A 28 6.75 16.35 2.37
N ILE A 29 5.96 15.75 3.25
CA ILE A 29 6.43 14.72 4.17
C ILE A 29 6.66 13.43 3.36
N LYS A 30 7.91 13.17 3.02
CA LYS A 30 8.33 11.99 2.25
C LYS A 30 8.22 10.69 3.07
N ASN A 31 8.17 9.57 2.36
CA ASN A 31 8.22 8.20 2.90
C ASN A 31 7.12 7.87 3.92
N ALA A 32 5.96 8.51 3.80
CA ALA A 32 4.83 8.29 4.69
C ALA A 32 3.51 8.61 3.98
N VAL A 33 2.44 8.05 4.53
CA VAL A 33 1.05 8.44 4.26
C VAL A 33 0.39 8.85 5.56
N PHE A 34 -0.74 9.54 5.46
CA PHE A 34 -1.55 9.93 6.61
C PHE A 34 -2.90 9.26 6.52
N VAL A 35 -3.30 8.58 7.58
CA VAL A 35 -4.60 7.92 7.70
C VAL A 35 -5.48 8.71 8.66
N ARG A 36 -6.76 8.89 8.32
CA ARG A 36 -7.71 9.60 9.19
C ARG A 36 -8.25 8.63 10.24
N GLN A 37 -8.08 8.96 11.51
CA GLN A 37 -8.60 8.17 12.63
C GLN A 37 -9.11 9.13 13.72
N GLU A 38 -10.37 8.96 14.13
CA GLU A 38 -10.99 9.72 15.23
C GLU A 38 -10.81 11.25 15.12
N GLY A 39 -10.95 11.79 13.90
CA GLY A 39 -10.82 13.22 13.65
C GLY A 39 -9.38 13.73 13.52
N SER A 40 -8.38 12.87 13.71
CA SER A 40 -6.96 13.17 13.54
C SER A 40 -6.38 12.57 12.26
N LEU A 41 -5.20 13.07 11.84
CA LEU A 41 -4.38 12.47 10.78
C LEU A 41 -3.17 11.79 11.42
N ILE A 42 -3.14 10.47 11.35
CA ILE A 42 -2.05 9.66 11.89
C ILE A 42 -1.03 9.40 10.79
N LYS A 43 0.23 9.79 11.04
CA LYS A 43 1.33 9.49 10.13
C LYS A 43 1.65 8.00 10.20
N VAL A 44 1.73 7.35 9.04
CA VAL A 44 2.20 5.97 8.89
C VAL A 44 3.39 6.00 7.93
N LYS A 45 4.58 5.66 8.42
CA LYS A 45 5.77 5.56 7.56
C LYS A 45 5.64 4.35 6.67
N TYR A 46 6.15 4.43 5.44
CA TYR A 46 6.17 3.28 4.53
C TYR A 46 6.87 2.09 5.17
N SER A 47 8.01 2.30 5.82
CA SER A 47 8.76 1.27 6.55
C SER A 47 7.97 0.47 7.57
N ASP A 48 6.86 1.03 8.07
CA ASP A 48 6.05 0.41 9.12
C ASP A 48 4.89 -0.40 8.51
N ILE A 49 4.64 -0.31 7.20
CA ILE A 49 3.54 -0.96 6.50
C ILE A 49 3.96 -2.37 6.07
N LEU A 50 3.36 -3.40 6.64
CA LEU A 50 3.68 -4.78 6.28
C LEU A 50 2.96 -5.19 4.99
N TRP A 51 1.64 -5.02 4.97
CA TRP A 51 0.78 -5.29 3.82
C TRP A 51 -0.54 -4.54 3.92
N LEU A 52 -1.27 -4.50 2.81
CA LEU A 52 -2.61 -3.97 2.70
C LEU A 52 -3.56 -5.08 2.27
N LYS A 53 -4.75 -5.12 2.87
CA LYS A 53 -5.83 -6.05 2.54
C LYS A 53 -7.09 -5.29 2.12
N GLY A 54 -7.53 -5.49 0.89
CA GLY A 54 -8.79 -4.94 0.40
C GLY A 54 -9.99 -5.69 0.97
N ASP A 55 -10.97 -4.95 1.49
CA ASP A 55 -12.23 -5.45 2.02
C ASP A 55 -13.39 -4.53 1.59
N GLY A 56 -14.05 -4.89 0.48
CA GLY A 56 -15.09 -4.07 -0.14
C GLY A 56 -14.58 -2.67 -0.53
N ASN A 57 -15.18 -1.64 0.05
CA ASN A 57 -14.83 -0.23 -0.16
C ASN A 57 -13.75 0.29 0.81
N TYR A 58 -13.16 -0.61 1.59
CA TYR A 58 -12.11 -0.29 2.55
C TYR A 58 -10.85 -1.07 2.22
N THR A 59 -9.74 -0.56 2.74
CA THR A 59 -8.46 -1.25 2.75
C THR A 59 -7.92 -1.20 4.16
N GLN A 60 -7.66 -2.38 4.71
CA GLN A 60 -6.94 -2.52 5.97
C GLN A 60 -5.45 -2.36 5.67
N LEU A 61 -4.83 -1.31 6.20
CA LEU A 61 -3.40 -1.07 6.19
C LEU A 61 -2.83 -1.68 7.47
N VAL A 62 -2.02 -2.73 7.34
CA VAL A 62 -1.46 -3.47 8.47
C VAL A 62 -0.03 -3.02 8.73
N THR A 63 0.28 -2.68 9.98
CA THR A 63 1.63 -2.37 10.46
C THR A 63 2.10 -3.43 11.45
N SER A 64 3.34 -3.31 11.93
CA SER A 64 3.88 -4.18 12.99
C SER A 64 3.18 -4.02 14.34
N THR A 65 2.53 -2.88 14.58
CA THR A 65 1.94 -2.54 15.89
C THR A 65 0.42 -2.49 15.87
N THR A 66 -0.20 -2.15 14.75
CA THR A 66 -1.64 -1.96 14.65
C THR A 66 -2.13 -2.12 13.21
N SER A 67 -3.42 -1.91 12.97
CA SER A 67 -3.94 -1.78 11.61
C SER A 67 -4.96 -0.66 11.52
N PHE A 68 -5.04 -0.05 10.34
CA PHE A 68 -5.93 1.07 10.05
C PHE A 68 -6.92 0.68 8.96
N SER A 69 -8.22 0.89 9.20
CA SER A 69 -9.24 0.73 8.16
C SER A 69 -9.41 2.05 7.42
N VAL A 70 -8.96 2.09 6.16
CA VAL A 70 -8.99 3.29 5.32
C VAL A 70 -10.12 3.16 4.30
N ARG A 71 -10.93 4.20 4.14
CA ARG A 71 -12.02 4.26 3.13
C ARG A 71 -11.48 4.55 1.73
N ASN A 72 -10.60 3.67 1.26
CA ASN A 72 -10.03 3.64 -0.08
C ASN A 72 -10.02 2.19 -0.53
N ILE A 73 -10.27 1.95 -1.82
CA ILE A 73 -10.09 0.61 -2.38
C ILE A 73 -8.60 0.36 -2.63
N LEU A 74 -8.20 -0.90 -2.64
CA LEU A 74 -6.79 -1.28 -2.80
C LEU A 74 -6.16 -0.68 -4.08
N LYS A 75 -6.96 -0.46 -5.13
CA LYS A 75 -6.52 0.17 -6.40
C LYS A 75 -6.05 1.61 -6.22
N ASP A 76 -6.60 2.35 -5.26
CA ASP A 76 -6.19 3.74 -5.03
C ASP A 76 -4.73 3.80 -4.54
N PHE A 77 -4.30 2.77 -3.81
CA PHE A 77 -2.95 2.67 -3.27
C PHE A 77 -1.88 2.44 -4.34
N ASP A 78 -2.23 1.91 -5.52
CA ASP A 78 -1.29 1.77 -6.65
C ASP A 78 -0.72 3.13 -7.10
N SER A 79 -1.46 4.22 -6.90
CA SER A 79 -1.01 5.60 -7.20
C SER A 79 -0.39 6.35 -6.02
N ILE A 80 -0.58 5.86 -4.80
CA ILE A 80 -0.15 6.54 -3.57
C ILE A 80 1.17 5.98 -3.07
N LEU A 81 1.33 4.65 -3.12
CA LEU A 81 2.50 3.96 -2.61
C LEU A 81 3.54 3.78 -3.73
N PRO A 82 4.84 4.00 -3.43
CA PRO A 82 5.88 3.87 -4.44
C PRO A 82 5.97 2.41 -4.92
N ALA A 83 5.82 2.21 -6.23
CA ALA A 83 5.88 0.89 -6.86
C ALA A 83 7.25 0.19 -6.72
N SER A 84 8.29 0.93 -6.32
CA SER A 84 9.60 0.38 -5.97
C SER A 84 9.63 -0.31 -4.60
N GLN A 85 8.69 0.00 -3.71
CA GLN A 85 8.62 -0.57 -2.35
C GLN A 85 7.39 -1.45 -2.16
N PHE A 86 6.30 -1.20 -2.89
CA PHE A 86 5.04 -1.92 -2.73
C PHE A 86 4.62 -2.59 -4.02
N MET A 87 4.11 -3.82 -3.90
CA MET A 87 3.59 -4.56 -5.04
C MET A 87 2.26 -5.23 -4.68
N ARG A 88 1.28 -5.05 -5.57
CA ARG A 88 0.06 -5.85 -5.53
C ARG A 88 0.39 -7.30 -5.89
N ILE A 89 0.06 -8.23 -4.99
CA ILE A 89 0.34 -9.66 -5.15
C ILE A 89 -0.93 -10.52 -5.27
N HIS A 90 -2.10 -9.93 -5.04
CA HIS A 90 -3.39 -10.60 -5.20
C HIS A 90 -4.48 -9.56 -5.50
N LYS A 91 -5.67 -10.00 -5.93
CA LYS A 91 -6.81 -9.09 -6.13
C LYS A 91 -7.19 -8.31 -4.86
N SER A 92 -6.85 -8.84 -3.69
CA SER A 92 -7.13 -8.22 -2.39
C SER A 92 -5.90 -7.96 -1.54
N TYR A 93 -4.67 -8.16 -2.06
CA TYR A 93 -3.45 -7.93 -1.26
C TYR A 93 -2.37 -7.18 -2.02
N MET A 94 -1.72 -6.26 -1.30
CA MET A 94 -0.50 -5.56 -1.66
C MET A 94 0.48 -5.67 -0.51
N VAL A 95 1.77 -5.88 -0.79
CA VAL A 95 2.80 -6.11 0.23
C VAL A 95 3.96 -5.15 0.07
N GLN A 96 4.69 -4.89 1.15
CA GLN A 96 6.01 -4.26 1.08
C GLN A 96 7.05 -5.29 0.64
N LEU A 97 7.77 -4.99 -0.44
CA LEU A 97 8.73 -5.89 -1.07
C LEU A 97 9.91 -6.24 -0.17
N ASP A 98 10.46 -5.24 0.53
CA ASP A 98 11.62 -5.41 1.41
C ASP A 98 11.34 -6.29 2.63
N LEU A 99 10.07 -6.56 2.94
CA LEU A 99 9.64 -7.36 4.08
C LEU A 99 9.23 -8.78 3.69
N ILE A 100 9.39 -9.16 2.42
CA ILE A 100 9.13 -10.52 1.95
C ILE A 100 10.25 -11.44 2.44
N ASP A 101 9.91 -12.42 3.25
CA ASP A 101 10.86 -13.44 3.72
C ASP A 101 10.90 -14.66 2.80
N GLU A 102 9.76 -15.03 2.22
CA GLU A 102 9.61 -16.27 1.47
C GLU A 102 8.51 -16.15 0.41
N ILE A 103 8.74 -16.74 -0.76
CA ILE A 103 7.78 -16.76 -1.87
C ILE A 103 7.52 -18.21 -2.24
N THR A 104 6.27 -18.63 -2.14
CA THR A 104 5.78 -19.91 -2.68
C THR A 104 4.94 -19.66 -3.92
N LEU A 105 4.44 -20.73 -4.55
CA LEU A 105 3.54 -20.61 -5.70
C LEU A 105 2.21 -19.91 -5.34
N ARG A 106 1.76 -20.03 -4.09
CA ARG A 106 0.40 -19.62 -3.67
C ARG A 106 0.38 -18.49 -2.65
N GLU A 107 1.48 -18.26 -1.95
CA GLU A 107 1.55 -17.34 -0.83
C GLU A 107 2.95 -16.72 -0.70
N VAL A 108 3.00 -15.55 -0.07
CA VAL A 108 4.22 -14.85 0.36
C VAL A 108 4.24 -14.80 1.87
N ARG A 109 5.38 -15.05 2.50
CA ARG A 109 5.56 -14.91 3.95
C ARG A 109 6.13 -13.55 4.30
N ILE A 110 5.53 -12.90 5.29
CA ILE A 110 6.01 -11.66 5.93
C ILE A 110 5.94 -11.84 7.45
N GLY A 111 7.10 -11.96 8.09
CA GLY A 111 7.22 -12.40 9.48
C GLY A 111 6.58 -13.78 9.66
N THR A 112 5.56 -13.85 10.51
CA THR A 112 4.78 -15.06 10.79
C THR A 112 3.50 -15.18 9.96
N ASN A 113 3.26 -14.27 9.02
CA ASN A 113 2.00 -14.19 8.28
C ASN A 113 2.18 -14.70 6.84
N TRP A 114 1.24 -15.53 6.40
CA TRP A 114 1.14 -16.00 5.01
C TRP A 114 0.08 -15.19 4.27
N ILE A 115 0.50 -14.51 3.20
CA ILE A 115 -0.33 -13.62 2.40
C ILE A 115 -0.61 -14.28 1.04
N PRO A 116 -1.88 -14.42 0.62
CA PRO A 116 -2.22 -15.04 -0.66
C PRO A 116 -1.56 -14.34 -1.86
N LEU A 117 -1.02 -15.13 -2.77
CA LEU A 117 -0.38 -14.73 -4.01
C LEU A 117 -1.16 -15.29 -5.20
N GLY A 118 -1.67 -14.39 -6.04
CA GLY A 118 -2.38 -14.79 -7.25
C GLY A 118 -1.42 -15.26 -8.34
N ARG A 119 -1.82 -16.26 -9.13
CA ARG A 119 -0.98 -16.88 -10.19
C ARG A 119 -0.32 -15.88 -11.14
N THR A 120 -1.08 -14.90 -11.64
CA THR A 120 -0.54 -13.86 -12.53
C THR A 120 0.46 -12.94 -11.84
N PHE A 121 0.23 -12.65 -10.55
CA PHE A 121 1.13 -11.82 -9.75
C PHE A 121 2.41 -12.57 -9.37
N HIS A 122 2.34 -13.88 -9.11
CA HIS A 122 3.50 -14.73 -8.89
C HIS A 122 4.50 -14.62 -10.03
N GLN A 123 4.04 -14.76 -11.28
CA GLN A 123 4.92 -14.66 -12.45
C GLN A 123 5.64 -13.31 -12.49
N LYS A 124 4.92 -12.21 -12.26
CA LYS A 124 5.49 -10.86 -12.22
C LYS A 124 6.50 -10.69 -11.08
N LEU A 125 6.16 -11.12 -9.87
CA LEU A 125 7.01 -11.01 -8.68
C LEU A 125 8.31 -11.79 -8.90
N VAL A 126 8.20 -13.05 -9.33
CA VAL A 126 9.34 -13.94 -9.54
C VAL A 126 10.24 -13.50 -10.71
N SER A 127 9.68 -12.82 -11.72
CA SER A 127 10.49 -12.22 -12.80
C SER A 127 11.26 -10.97 -12.38
N GLY A 128 10.83 -10.31 -11.29
CA GLY A 128 11.41 -9.04 -10.82
C GLY A 128 12.50 -9.21 -9.76
N ILE A 129 12.82 -10.44 -9.35
CA ILE A 129 13.81 -10.72 -8.31
C ILE A 129 15.08 -11.32 -8.89
N GLN A 130 16.22 -11.01 -8.27
CA GLN A 130 17.47 -11.70 -8.54
C GLN A 130 17.45 -13.05 -7.84
N LYS A 131 17.70 -14.13 -8.58
CA LYS A 131 17.90 -15.46 -8.02
C LYS A 131 19.38 -15.80 -8.09
N LEU A 132 19.90 -16.41 -7.03
CA LEU A 132 21.16 -17.11 -7.11
C LEU A 132 20.90 -18.46 -7.79
N ALA A 133 21.83 -18.92 -8.61
CA ALA A 133 21.74 -20.24 -9.21
C ALA A 133 21.83 -21.29 -8.10
N ASN A 134 20.75 -22.05 -7.91
CA ASN A 134 20.83 -23.31 -7.22
C ASN A 134 20.83 -24.39 -8.30
N SER A 135 21.97 -25.06 -8.48
CA SER A 135 22.05 -26.26 -9.31
C SER A 135 21.15 -27.33 -8.70
N GLY A 136 20.03 -27.62 -9.35
CA GLY A 136 19.11 -28.69 -8.93
C GLY A 136 17.66 -28.36 -9.19
N ASP A 137 17.29 -28.23 -10.47
CA ASP A 137 16.02 -28.68 -11.06
C ASP A 137 16.22 -28.78 -12.59
#